data_AF-A0AAP5HDA3-F1
#
_entry.id   AF-A0AAP5HDA3-F1
#
_cell.length_a   1.000
_cell.length_b   1.000
_cell.length_c   1.000
_cell.angle_alpha   90.00
_cell.angle_beta   90.00
_cell.angle_gamma   90.00
#
_symmetry.space_group_name_H-M   'P 1'
#
loop_
_entity.id
_entity.type
_entity.pdbx_description
1 polymer ?
#
loop_
_entity_poly.entity_id
_entity_poly.type
_entity_poly.pdbx_seq_one_letter_code
_entity_poly.pdbx_strand_id
1 'polypeptide(L)'
;MTISRIVRRDAANCREVGSTPPTRELLRERWCDEDGNVFTVVVWRAPSKLKGTFYTLDDGTPVEFKSDSIFRIVPTGKLLFPCED
;
A
#
# COMPACT_ATOMS: atom_id res chain seq x y z
N MET A 1 17.25 -29.80 -52.04
CA MET A 1 17.43 -28.33 -52.12
C MET A 1 16.31 -27.73 -51.27
N THR A 2 16.48 -27.09 -50.12
CA THR A 2 17.62 -26.44 -49.46
C THR A 2 17.37 -26.48 -47.96
N ILE A 3 18.44 -26.72 -47.21
CA ILE A 3 18.52 -26.72 -45.75
C ILE A 3 18.71 -25.26 -45.33
N SER A 4 18.01 -24.78 -44.29
CA SER A 4 18.44 -23.59 -43.55
C SER A 4 18.02 -23.71 -42.09
N ARG A 5 19.01 -24.08 -41.27
CA ARG A 5 19.09 -23.77 -39.84
C ARG A 5 19.18 -22.25 -39.67
N ILE A 6 18.67 -21.72 -38.55
CA ILE A 6 19.39 -20.81 -37.65
C ILE A 6 18.68 -20.80 -36.28
N VAL A 7 19.50 -20.97 -35.25
CA VAL A 7 19.19 -21.01 -33.81
C VAL A 7 19.11 -19.59 -33.24
N ARG A 8 18.39 -19.41 -32.12
CA ARG A 8 18.52 -18.39 -31.02
C ARG A 8 17.12 -18.23 -30.38
N ARG A 9 16.88 -18.12 -29.08
CA ARG A 9 17.68 -17.89 -27.86
C ARG A 9 16.74 -18.17 -26.66
N ASP A 10 17.32 -18.57 -25.54
CA ASP A 10 16.75 -18.55 -24.19
C ASP A 10 15.90 -17.31 -23.87
N ALA A 11 14.79 -17.54 -23.17
CA ALA A 11 14.23 -16.72 -22.08
C ALA A 11 12.95 -17.42 -21.58
N ALA A 12 13.02 -18.15 -20.48
CA ALA A 12 12.61 -17.66 -19.16
C ALA A 12 11.09 -17.75 -18.90
N ASN A 13 10.74 -18.71 -18.03
CA ASN A 13 9.87 -18.49 -16.88
C ASN A 13 8.42 -18.04 -17.16
N CYS A 14 7.55 -18.96 -17.58
CA CYS A 14 6.11 -18.82 -17.36
C CYS A 14 5.74 -19.38 -15.98
N ARG A 15 6.19 -18.74 -14.90
CA ARG A 15 5.49 -18.80 -13.61
C ARG A 15 4.29 -17.87 -13.72
N GLU A 16 3.21 -18.39 -14.28
CA GLU A 16 1.91 -17.76 -14.20
C GLU A 16 1.40 -17.88 -12.76
N VAL A 17 1.80 -16.91 -11.94
CA VAL A 17 1.19 -16.68 -10.63
C VAL A 17 -0.22 -16.17 -10.85
N GLY A 18 -1.18 -17.09 -10.81
CA GLY A 18 -2.55 -16.73 -10.52
C GLY A 18 -2.63 -16.08 -9.14
N SER A 19 -3.03 -14.82 -9.09
CA SER A 19 -4.03 -14.27 -8.16
C SER A 19 -3.99 -12.75 -8.25
N THR A 20 -5.17 -12.17 -8.42
CA THR A 20 -5.60 -10.77 -8.21
C THR A 20 -4.54 -9.89 -7.53
N PRO A 21 -4.25 -8.66 -8.01
CA PRO A 21 -3.24 -7.81 -7.38
C PRO A 21 -3.56 -7.70 -5.89
N PRO A 22 -2.73 -8.27 -4.99
CA PRO A 22 -2.98 -8.15 -3.57
C PRO A 22 -2.82 -6.67 -3.26
N THR A 23 -3.76 -6.09 -2.53
CA THR A 23 -3.62 -4.77 -1.92
C THR A 23 -2.30 -4.76 -1.16
N ARG A 24 -1.26 -4.21 -1.79
CA ARG A 24 0.10 -4.28 -1.28
C ARG A 24 0.24 -3.17 -0.25
N GLU A 25 0.57 -3.54 0.98
CA GLU A 25 1.02 -2.60 2.01
C GLU A 25 2.22 -1.85 1.42
N LEU A 26 2.10 -0.52 1.37
CA LEU A 26 3.15 0.36 0.88
C LEU A 26 4.06 0.80 2.02
N LEU A 27 3.47 1.18 3.15
CA LEU A 27 4.17 1.81 4.26
C LEU A 27 3.40 1.64 5.58
N ARG A 28 4.14 1.56 6.68
CA ARG A 28 3.62 1.59 8.06
C ARG A 28 4.34 2.71 8.78
N GLU A 29 3.61 3.68 9.31
CA GLU A 29 4.17 4.81 10.06
C GLU A 29 3.55 4.89 11.45
N ARG A 30 4.33 5.39 12.42
CA ARG A 30 3.88 5.64 13.78
C ARG A 30 3.41 7.09 13.89
N TRP A 31 2.21 7.24 14.42
CA TRP A 31 1.48 8.49 14.53
C TRP A 31 0.92 8.63 15.94
N CYS A 32 0.87 9.83 16.47
CA CYS A 32 0.39 10.13 17.81
C CYS A 32 -0.92 10.92 17.72
N ASP A 33 -1.90 10.60 18.55
CA ASP A 33 -3.08 11.44 18.75
C ASP A 33 -2.79 12.58 19.74
N GLU A 34 -3.70 13.55 19.85
CA GLU A 34 -3.57 14.66 20.83
C GLU A 34 -3.42 14.19 22.28
N ASP A 35 -3.91 12.99 22.58
CA ASP A 35 -3.83 12.35 23.90
C ASP A 35 -2.48 11.63 24.14
N GLY A 36 -1.55 11.65 23.17
CA GLY A 36 -0.25 10.97 23.25
C GLY A 36 -0.32 9.46 22.99
N ASN A 37 -1.47 8.95 22.53
CA ASN A 37 -1.60 7.54 22.14
C ASN A 37 -0.94 7.30 20.79
N VAL A 38 -0.08 6.27 20.73
CA VAL A 38 0.62 5.88 19.50
C VAL A 38 -0.26 4.94 18.68
N PHE A 39 -0.52 5.34 17.45
CA PHE A 39 -1.23 4.60 16.43
C PHE A 39 -0.28 4.25 15.28
N THR A 40 -0.46 3.07 14.70
CA THR A 40 0.28 2.70 13.49
C THR A 40 -0.64 2.89 12.28
N VAL A 41 -0.32 3.86 11.43
CA VAL A 41 -1.02 4.11 10.17
C VAL A 41 -0.38 3.23 9.09
N VAL A 42 -1.20 2.38 8.48
CA VAL A 42 -0.86 1.51 7.36
C VAL A 42 -1.40 2.12 6.07
N VAL A 43 -0.49 2.31 5.14
CA VAL A 43 -0.73 2.86 3.81
C VAL A 43 -0.82 1.73 2.81
N TRP A 44 -1.95 1.61 2.13
CA TRP A 44 -2.23 0.57 1.16
C TRP A 44 -2.33 1.14 -0.24
N ARG A 45 -1.78 0.42 -1.23
CA ARG A 45 -2.05 0.74 -2.63
C ARG A 45 -3.46 0.30 -2.99
N ALA A 46 -4.23 1.19 -3.63
CA ALA A 46 -5.51 0.83 -4.18
C ALA A 46 -5.39 -0.33 -5.20
N PRO A 47 -6.34 -1.28 -5.22
CA PRO A 47 -6.34 -2.35 -6.21
C PRO A 47 -6.48 -1.74 -7.61
N SER A 48 -5.88 -2.37 -8.62
CA SER A 48 -5.58 -1.82 -9.97
C SER A 48 -6.75 -1.20 -10.76
N LYS A 49 -7.99 -1.27 -10.26
CA LYS A 49 -9.17 -0.58 -10.83
C LYS A 49 -9.45 0.79 -10.21
N LEU A 50 -8.84 1.12 -9.07
CA LEU A 50 -8.99 2.39 -8.38
C LEU A 50 -7.62 3.08 -8.35
N LYS A 51 -7.55 4.34 -8.80
CA LYS A 51 -6.37 5.18 -8.57
C LYS A 51 -6.51 5.79 -7.18
N GLY A 52 -5.55 5.49 -6.30
CA GLY A 52 -5.52 6.07 -4.96
C GLY A 52 -4.65 5.30 -3.99
N THR A 53 -4.62 5.83 -2.78
CA THR A 53 -3.98 5.23 -1.61
C THR A 53 -5.04 5.10 -0.54
N PHE A 54 -5.15 3.94 0.08
CA PHE A 54 -6.00 3.75 1.25
C PHE A 54 -5.15 3.87 2.49
N TYR A 55 -5.67 4.52 3.51
CA TYR A 55 -5.00 4.66 4.78
C TYR A 55 -5.88 4.01 5.84
N THR A 56 -5.30 3.09 6.60
CA THR A 56 -5.98 2.48 7.74
C THR A 56 -5.04 2.49 8.92
N LEU A 57 -5.55 2.24 10.12
CA LEU A 57 -4.74 1.85 11.26
C LEU A 57 -4.36 0.36 11.17
N ASP A 58 -3.44 -0.06 12.02
CA ASP A 58 -3.07 -1.48 12.20
C ASP A 58 -4.28 -2.34 12.63
N ASP A 59 -5.18 -1.78 13.45
CA ASP A 59 -6.50 -2.38 13.77
C ASP A 59 -7.47 -2.47 12.58
N GLY A 60 -7.08 -2.00 11.38
CA GLY A 60 -7.94 -1.96 10.19
C GLY A 60 -8.93 -0.80 10.17
N THR A 61 -8.88 0.09 11.16
CA THR A 61 -9.73 1.28 11.22
C THR A 61 -9.39 2.25 10.08
N PRO A 62 -10.35 2.70 9.27
CA PRO A 62 -10.06 3.63 8.18
C PRO A 62 -9.67 5.01 8.69
N VAL A 63 -8.63 5.59 8.11
CA VAL A 63 -8.21 6.97 8.35
C VAL A 63 -8.26 7.77 7.05
N GLU A 64 -8.64 9.03 7.16
CA GLU A 64 -8.66 9.97 6.05
C GLU A 64 -7.44 10.87 6.16
N PHE A 65 -6.63 10.92 5.10
CA PHE A 65 -5.58 11.94 5.00
C PHE A 65 -6.24 13.29 4.79
N LYS A 66 -6.03 14.25 5.70
CA LYS A 66 -6.58 15.60 5.57
C LYS A 66 -5.67 16.48 4.73
N SER A 67 -4.60 16.99 5.33
CA SER A 67 -3.59 17.87 4.75
C SER A 67 -2.53 18.12 5.83
N ASP A 68 -1.34 18.58 5.43
CA ASP A 68 -0.27 18.99 6.36
C ASP A 68 0.25 17.87 7.28
N SER A 69 0.34 16.64 6.76
CA SER A 69 0.76 15.49 7.57
C SER A 69 -0.15 15.33 8.80
N ILE A 70 -1.47 15.38 8.59
CA ILE A 70 -2.48 15.08 9.61
C ILE A 70 -3.42 14.02 9.05
N PHE A 71 -3.61 12.94 9.83
CA PHE A 71 -4.59 11.91 9.53
C PHE A 71 -5.80 12.04 10.46
N ARG A 72 -7.00 11.81 9.94
CA ARG A 72 -8.23 11.79 10.73
C ARG A 72 -8.76 10.37 10.80
N ILE A 73 -8.96 9.85 12.01
CA ILE A 73 -9.67 8.60 12.23
C ILE A 73 -11.13 8.82 11.86
N VAL A 74 -11.62 8.15 10.82
CA VAL A 74 -12.98 8.33 10.31
C VAL A 74 -14.06 8.01 11.37
N PRO A 75 -14.00 6.89 12.11
CA PRO A 75 -15.05 6.57 13.08
C PRO A 75 -15.06 7.48 14.31
N THR A 76 -13.89 7.88 14.81
CA THR A 76 -13.78 8.67 16.05
C THR A 76 -13.71 10.18 15.78
N GLY A 77 -13.36 10.58 14.56
CA GLY A 77 -13.08 11.96 14.19
C GLY A 77 -11.75 12.51 14.74
N LYS A 78 -10.99 11.69 15.49
CA LYS A 78 -9.70 11.99 16.11
C LYS A 78 -8.62 12.35 15.09
N LEU A 79 -7.70 13.23 15.47
CA LEU A 79 -6.60 13.69 14.62
C LEU A 79 -5.28 13.09 15.09
N LEU A 80 -4.56 12.54 14.13
CA LEU A 80 -3.26 11.94 14.29
C LEU A 80 -2.22 12.86 13.67
N PHE A 81 -1.14 13.06 14.41
CA PHE A 81 0.04 13.85 14.10
C PHE A 81 1.27 12.93 14.07
N PRO A 82 2.36 13.28 13.37
CA PRO A 82 3.59 12.51 13.48
C PRO A 82 4.04 12.50 14.94
N CYS A 83 4.41 11.35 15.49
CA CYS A 83 5.06 11.35 16.80
C CYS A 83 6.41 12.07 16.66
N GLU A 84 6.61 13.17 17.38
CA GLU A 84 7.95 13.74 17.56
C GLU A 84 8.80 12.72 18.35
N ASP A 85 9.98 12.39 17.84
CA ASP A 85 10.95 11.46 18.44
C ASP A 85 11.64 12.06 19.67
#